data_AF-A0A086WCC2-F1
#
_entry.id   AF-A0A086WCC2-F1
#
_cell.length_a   1.000
_cell.length_b   1.000
_cell.length_c   1.000
_cell.angle_alpha   90.00
_cell.angle_beta   90.00
_cell.angle_gamma   90.00
#
_symmetry.space_group_name_H-M   'P 1'
#
loop_
_entity.id
_entity.type
_entity.pdbx_description
1 polymer ?
#
loop_
_entity_poly.entity_id
_entity_poly.type
_entity_poly.pdbx_seq_one_letter_code
_entity_poly.pdbx_strand_id
1 'polypeptide(L)'
;MEAIRMLQIATYLFVLTALGGIAMSWIRFSLGKNPASWLAMAHGFLAAAGVTLLAYAVFMLNGPGMALVSLLLFLGASVGGVVLNLYYHLKDQPLPKGIVLAHAVIAVIAFVLLYMAAFTDG
;
A
#
# COMPACT_ATOMS: atom_id res chain seq x y z
N MET A 1 10.18 12.03 -18.66
CA MET A 1 9.68 12.97 -17.62
C MET A 1 8.28 12.61 -17.10
N GLU A 2 7.33 12.22 -17.96
CA GLU A 2 5.98 11.84 -17.50
C GLU A 2 5.94 10.62 -16.56
N ALA A 3 6.69 9.56 -16.86
CA ALA A 3 6.74 8.35 -16.02
C ALA A 3 7.23 8.65 -14.60
N ILE A 4 8.36 9.35 -14.46
CA ILE A 4 8.93 9.73 -13.16
C ILE A 4 7.94 10.58 -12.36
N ARG A 5 7.27 11.57 -13.00
CA ARG A 5 6.26 12.38 -12.33
C ARG A 5 5.10 11.54 -11.80
N MET A 6 4.64 10.54 -12.56
CA MET A 6 3.62 9.61 -12.08
C MET A 6 4.09 8.75 -10.91
N LEU A 7 5.34 8.27 -10.92
CA LEU A 7 5.93 7.53 -9.79
C LEU A 7 6.02 8.41 -8.53
N GLN A 8 6.36 9.69 -8.67
CA GLN A 8 6.38 10.64 -7.56
C GLN A 8 4.98 10.85 -6.97
N ILE A 9 3.96 11.05 -7.83
CA ILE A 9 2.56 11.17 -7.37
C ILE A 9 2.11 9.88 -6.67
N ALA A 10 2.41 8.71 -7.25
CA ALA A 10 2.13 7.42 -6.61
C ALA A 10 2.83 7.32 -5.24
N THR A 11 4.09 7.76 -5.13
CA THR A 11 4.83 7.80 -3.86
C THR A 11 4.08 8.63 -2.83
N TYR A 12 3.62 9.84 -3.16
CA TYR A 12 2.87 10.68 -2.23
C TYR A 12 1.54 10.03 -1.79
N LEU A 13 0.82 9.37 -2.70
CA LEU A 13 -0.37 8.59 -2.33
C LEU A 13 -0.03 7.45 -1.38
N PHE A 14 1.07 6.74 -1.61
CA PHE A 14 1.51 5.67 -0.71
C PHE A 14 2.02 6.19 0.64
N VAL A 15 2.57 7.42 0.73
CA VAL A 15 2.86 8.06 2.02
C VAL A 15 1.58 8.23 2.83
N LEU A 16 0.52 8.80 2.23
CA LEU A 16 -0.78 8.96 2.89
C LEU A 16 -1.38 7.61 3.28
N THR A 17 -1.27 6.62 2.39
CA THR A 17 -1.69 5.24 2.64
C THR A 17 -0.94 4.65 3.84
N ALA A 18 0.39 4.79 3.88
CA ALA A 18 1.24 4.27 4.95
C ALA A 18 0.91 4.92 6.31
N LEU A 19 0.65 6.22 6.35
CA LEU A 19 0.19 6.89 7.57
C LEU A 19 -1.14 6.30 8.07
N GLY A 20 -2.09 6.04 7.17
CA GLY A 20 -3.31 5.31 7.49
C GLY A 20 -3.04 3.90 8.02
N GLY A 21 -2.12 3.16 7.40
CA GLY A 21 -1.71 1.81 7.83
C GLY A 21 -1.06 1.79 9.22
N ILE A 22 -0.23 2.79 9.53
CA ILE A 22 0.39 2.98 10.86
C ILE A 22 -0.70 3.25 11.90
N ALA A 23 -1.62 4.17 11.62
CA ALA A 23 -2.72 4.48 12.52
C ALA A 23 -3.60 3.25 12.81
N MET A 24 -3.96 2.49 11.76
CA MET A 24 -4.73 1.25 11.92
C MET A 24 -3.99 0.17 12.69
N SER A 25 -2.69 -0.01 12.42
CA SER A 25 -1.84 -0.96 13.14
C SER A 25 -1.76 -0.58 14.61
N TRP A 26 -1.53 0.70 14.93
CA TRP A 26 -1.55 1.20 16.30
C TRP A 26 -2.88 0.91 17.00
N ILE A 27 -4.02 1.19 16.37
CA ILE A 27 -5.34 0.87 16.93
C ILE A 27 -5.45 -0.63 17.24
N ARG A 28 -5.01 -1.49 16.32
CA ARG A 28 -5.11 -2.94 16.50
C ARG A 28 -4.21 -3.48 17.60
N PHE A 29 -2.96 -3.01 17.68
CA PHE A 29 -1.96 -3.53 18.60
C PHE A 29 -2.04 -2.88 19.99
N SER A 30 -2.31 -1.58 20.07
CA SER A 30 -2.33 -0.83 21.34
C SER A 30 -3.71 -0.81 21.99
N LEU A 31 -4.78 -0.70 21.20
CA LEU A 31 -6.16 -0.61 21.72
C LEU A 31 -6.92 -1.93 21.64
N GLY A 32 -6.35 -2.96 21.00
CA GLY A 32 -6.96 -4.29 20.90
C GLY A 32 -8.22 -4.38 20.03
N LYS A 33 -8.69 -3.26 19.47
CA LYS A 33 -9.92 -3.15 18.67
C LYS A 33 -9.62 -3.10 17.16
N ASN A 34 -10.65 -3.31 16.35
CA ASN A 34 -10.55 -3.08 14.92
C ASN A 34 -10.54 -1.58 14.59
N PRO A 35 -9.84 -1.14 13.53
CA PRO A 35 -9.89 0.24 13.05
C PRO A 35 -11.30 0.67 12.63
N ALA A 36 -11.58 1.97 12.56
CA ALA A 36 -12.86 2.43 12.04
C ALA A 36 -12.97 2.13 10.53
N SER A 37 -14.15 1.70 10.06
CA SER A 37 -14.34 1.27 8.66
C SER A 37 -14.03 2.37 7.64
N TRP A 38 -14.35 3.64 7.93
CA TRP A 38 -14.00 4.75 7.04
C TRP A 38 -12.49 4.88 6.83
N LEU A 39 -11.68 4.62 7.87
CA LEU A 39 -10.22 4.69 7.80
C LEU A 39 -9.66 3.53 6.99
N ALA A 40 -10.18 2.32 7.20
CA ALA A 40 -9.82 1.14 6.40
C ALA A 40 -10.16 1.35 4.91
N MET A 41 -11.33 1.92 4.62
CA MET A 41 -11.76 2.20 3.25
C MET A 41 -10.91 3.30 2.60
N ALA A 42 -10.62 4.38 3.33
CA ALA A 42 -9.76 5.45 2.84
C ALA A 42 -8.33 4.95 2.55
N HIS A 43 -7.77 4.14 3.44
CA HIS A 43 -6.47 3.49 3.23
C HIS A 43 -6.48 2.61 1.98
N GLY A 44 -7.48 1.72 1.83
CA GLY A 44 -7.60 0.86 0.65
C GLY A 44 -7.78 1.64 -0.65
N PHE A 45 -8.56 2.72 -0.62
CA PHE A 45 -8.77 3.60 -1.77
C PHE A 45 -7.48 4.30 -2.22
N LEU A 46 -6.74 4.90 -1.28
CA LEU A 46 -5.46 5.55 -1.58
C LEU A 46 -4.41 4.54 -2.08
N ALA A 47 -4.38 3.35 -1.50
CA ALA A 47 -3.52 2.26 -1.95
C ALA A 47 -3.85 1.86 -3.40
N ALA A 48 -5.14 1.66 -3.71
CA ALA A 48 -5.60 1.29 -5.04
C ALA A 48 -5.28 2.38 -6.08
N ALA A 49 -5.46 3.66 -5.72
CA ALA A 49 -5.08 4.78 -6.57
C ALA A 49 -3.56 4.81 -6.85
N GLY A 50 -2.74 4.62 -5.81
CA GLY A 50 -1.27 4.51 -5.95
C GLY A 50 -0.84 3.34 -6.83
N VAL A 51 -1.41 2.14 -6.62
CA VAL A 51 -1.16 0.96 -7.46
C VAL A 51 -1.55 1.20 -8.91
N THR A 52 -2.68 1.87 -9.14
CA THR A 52 -3.16 2.17 -10.51
C THR A 52 -2.20 3.09 -11.24
N LEU A 53 -1.73 4.16 -10.59
CA LEU A 53 -0.74 5.07 -11.19
C LEU A 53 0.60 4.38 -11.42
N LEU A 54 1.07 3.57 -10.46
CA LEU A 54 2.30 2.80 -10.60
C LEU A 54 2.22 1.81 -11.78
N ALA A 55 1.11 1.07 -11.89
CA ALA A 55 0.87 0.15 -13.00
C ALA A 55 0.85 0.87 -14.36
N TYR A 56 0.18 2.03 -14.43
CA TYR A 56 0.16 2.83 -15.63
C TYR A 56 1.57 3.29 -16.03
N ALA A 57 2.36 3.81 -15.07
CA ALA A 57 3.72 4.25 -15.33
C ALA A 57 4.62 3.09 -15.82
N VAL A 58 4.48 1.91 -15.23
CA VAL A 58 5.25 0.72 -15.61
C VAL A 58 4.87 0.23 -17.02
N PHE A 59 3.58 0.02 -17.27
CA PHE A 59 3.14 -0.66 -18.50
C PHE A 59 2.93 0.26 -19.70
N MET A 60 2.53 1.51 -19.48
CA MET A 60 2.21 2.45 -20.57
C MET A 60 3.35 3.41 -20.87
N LEU A 61 4.18 3.73 -19.86
CA LEU A 61 5.25 4.72 -20.00
C LEU A 61 6.66 4.11 -19.92
N ASN A 62 6.78 2.78 -19.97
CA ASN A 62 8.04 2.04 -19.87
C ASN A 62 8.87 2.46 -18.65
N GLY A 63 8.23 2.49 -17.48
CA GLY A 63 8.90 2.81 -16.21
C GLY A 63 10.07 1.87 -15.88
N PRO A 64 10.98 2.28 -14.99
CA PRO A 64 12.18 1.51 -14.66
C PRO A 64 11.83 0.15 -14.05
N GLY A 65 12.72 -0.84 -14.24
CA GLY A 65 12.50 -2.21 -13.74
C GLY A 65 12.26 -2.30 -12.23
N MET A 66 12.87 -1.39 -11.44
CA MET A 66 12.63 -1.31 -10.00
C MET A 66 11.18 -0.96 -9.65
N ALA A 67 10.51 -0.13 -10.47
CA ALA A 67 9.08 0.18 -10.31
C ALA A 67 8.19 -1.04 -10.57
N LEU A 68 8.57 -1.94 -11.50
CA LEU A 68 7.87 -3.20 -11.71
C LEU A 68 7.97 -4.12 -10.49
N VAL A 69 9.15 -4.24 -9.88
CA VAL A 69 9.33 -5.05 -8.66
C VAL A 69 8.49 -4.47 -7.51
N SER A 70 8.50 -3.15 -7.33
CA SER A 70 7.64 -2.46 -6.36
C SER A 70 6.15 -2.76 -6.61
N LEU A 71 5.69 -2.70 -7.86
CA LEU A 71 4.31 -2.99 -8.23
C LEU A 71 3.89 -4.42 -7.83
N LEU A 72 4.72 -5.42 -8.14
CA LEU A 72 4.43 -6.81 -7.81
C LEU A 72 4.31 -7.02 -6.28
N LEU A 73 5.17 -6.36 -5.50
CA LEU A 73 5.09 -6.43 -4.04
C LEU A 73 3.85 -5.71 -3.49
N PHE A 74 3.47 -4.56 -4.04
CA PHE A 74 2.23 -3.89 -3.66
C PHE A 74 0.99 -4.72 -4.00
N LEU A 75 0.98 -5.43 -5.13
CA LEU A 75 -0.08 -6.38 -5.47
C LEU A 75 -0.12 -7.56 -4.49
N GLY A 76 1.03 -8.09 -4.08
CA GLY A 76 1.10 -9.11 -3.02
C GLY A 76 0.58 -8.59 -1.67
N ALA A 77 0.98 -7.38 -1.28
CA ALA A 77 0.48 -6.74 -0.07
C ALA A 77 -1.03 -6.47 -0.15
N SER A 78 -1.55 -6.01 -1.29
CA SER A 78 -2.97 -5.69 -1.45
C SER A 78 -3.86 -6.91 -1.26
N VAL A 79 -3.42 -8.11 -1.66
CA VAL A 79 -4.11 -9.37 -1.33
C VAL A 79 -4.25 -9.53 0.19
N GLY A 80 -3.18 -9.30 0.96
CA GLY A 80 -3.23 -9.30 2.42
C GLY A 80 -4.22 -8.27 2.98
N GLY A 81 -4.22 -7.05 2.43
CA GLY A 81 -5.16 -5.99 2.83
C GLY A 81 -6.62 -6.32 2.51
N VAL A 82 -6.89 -6.89 1.34
CA VAL A 82 -8.22 -7.36 0.91
C VAL A 82 -8.70 -8.48 1.81
N VAL A 83 -7.83 -9.44 2.16
CA VAL A 83 -8.17 -10.51 3.11
C VAL A 83 -8.52 -9.94 4.48
N LEU A 84 -7.66 -9.07 5.02
CA LEU A 84 -7.91 -8.40 6.31
C LEU A 84 -9.25 -7.66 6.31
N ASN A 85 -9.57 -6.96 5.22
CA ASN A 85 -10.80 -6.18 5.15
C ASN A 85 -12.05 -7.05 4.94
N LEU A 86 -12.07 -7.90 3.91
CA LEU A 86 -13.28 -8.64 3.52
C LEU A 86 -13.57 -9.85 4.42
N TYR A 87 -12.54 -10.57 4.86
CA TYR A 87 -12.73 -11.78 5.65
C TYR A 87 -12.83 -11.50 7.14
N TYR A 88 -12.18 -10.45 7.63
CA TYR A 88 -12.15 -10.15 9.06
C TYR A 88 -12.89 -8.84 9.39
N HIS A 89 -12.44 -7.70 8.85
CA HIS A 89 -12.94 -6.38 9.23
C HIS A 89 -14.45 -6.23 9.01
N LEU A 90 -14.95 -6.55 7.81
CA LEU A 90 -16.38 -6.46 7.46
C LEU A 90 -17.27 -7.45 8.23
N LYS A 91 -16.68 -8.46 8.87
CA LYS A 91 -17.40 -9.46 9.68
C LYS A 91 -17.25 -9.20 11.18
N ASP A 92 -16.73 -8.03 11.56
CA ASP A 92 -16.39 -7.64 12.93
C ASP A 92 -15.49 -8.65 13.66
N GLN A 93 -14.70 -9.43 12.91
CA GLN A 93 -13.76 -10.38 13.47
C GLN A 93 -12.44 -9.65 13.79
N PRO A 94 -11.75 -10.03 14.88
CA PRO A 94 -10.48 -9.41 15.23
C PRO A 94 -9.44 -9.65 14.12
N LEU A 95 -8.80 -8.57 13.66
CA LEU A 95 -7.76 -8.69 12.63
C LEU A 95 -6.60 -9.58 13.11
N PRO A 96 -6.22 -10.62 12.35
CA PRO A 96 -5.11 -11.49 12.73
C PRO A 96 -3.78 -10.73 12.65
N LYS A 97 -3.11 -10.59 13.79
CA LYS A 97 -1.86 -9.80 13.95
C LYS A 97 -0.76 -10.24 12.97
N GLY A 98 -0.66 -11.54 12.69
CA GLY A 98 0.33 -12.10 11.75
C GLY A 98 0.14 -11.58 10.32
N ILE A 99 -1.10 -11.56 9.82
CA ILE A 99 -1.40 -11.04 8.47
C ILE A 99 -1.17 -9.53 8.42
N VAL A 100 -1.56 -8.78 9.47
CA VAL A 100 -1.29 -7.34 9.56
C VAL A 100 0.20 -7.05 9.44
N LEU A 101 1.05 -7.79 10.18
CA LEU A 101 2.50 -7.60 10.13
C LEU A 101 3.08 -7.98 8.76
N ALA A 102 2.68 -9.12 8.20
CA ALA A 102 3.15 -9.56 6.88
C ALA A 102 2.78 -8.54 5.79
N HIS A 103 1.52 -8.09 5.79
CA HIS A 103 1.04 -7.04 4.89
C HIS A 103 1.86 -5.75 5.03
N ALA A 104 2.08 -5.27 6.26
CA ALA A 104 2.82 -4.05 6.52
C ALA A 104 4.29 -4.14 6.06
N VAL A 105 4.98 -5.23 6.38
CA VAL A 105 6.38 -5.43 5.98
C VAL A 105 6.54 -5.46 4.46
N ILE A 106 5.69 -6.21 3.76
CA ILE A 106 5.73 -6.27 2.29
C ILE A 106 5.44 -4.89 1.70
N ALA A 107 4.46 -4.15 2.23
CA ALA A 107 4.13 -2.81 1.77
C ALA A 107 5.26 -1.80 2.00
N VAL A 108 5.98 -1.87 3.13
CA VAL A 108 7.13 -1.00 3.41
C VAL A 108 8.28 -1.27 2.43
N ILE A 109 8.59 -2.55 2.15
CA ILE A 109 9.62 -2.91 1.16
C ILE A 109 9.21 -2.39 -0.23
N ALA A 110 7.96 -2.60 -0.63
CA ALA A 110 7.43 -2.10 -1.89
C ALA A 110 7.54 -0.57 -2.00
N PHE A 111 7.24 0.14 -0.91
CA PHE A 111 7.32 1.61 -0.82
C PHE A 111 8.76 2.12 -0.96
N VAL A 112 9.73 1.49 -0.30
CA VAL A 112 11.15 1.87 -0.43
C VAL A 112 11.62 1.71 -1.87
N LEU A 113 11.26 0.61 -2.54
CA LEU A 113 11.61 0.39 -3.94
C LEU A 113 10.93 1.40 -4.88
N LEU A 114 9.68 1.78 -4.60
CA LEU A 114 9.02 2.84 -5.36
C LEU A 114 9.75 4.18 -5.20
N TYR A 115 10.12 4.52 -3.97
CA TYR A 115 10.85 5.76 -3.68
C TYR A 115 12.18 5.81 -4.43
N MET A 116 12.95 4.73 -4.42
CA MET A 116 14.20 4.64 -5.20
C MET A 116 13.91 4.82 -6.70
N ALA A 117 12.96 4.07 -7.25
CA ALA A 117 12.57 4.19 -8.66
C ALA A 117 12.09 5.61 -9.06
N ALA A 118 11.50 6.36 -8.12
CA ALA A 118 10.94 7.68 -8.37
C ALA A 118 11.94 8.84 -8.21
N PHE A 119 13.00 8.66 -7.42
CA PHE A 119 13.90 9.75 -7.00
C PHE A 119 15.39 9.47 -7.18
N THR A 120 15.82 8.22 -7.39
CA THR A 120 17.24 7.88 -7.57
C THR A 120 17.58 7.39 -8.98
N ASP A 121 16.63 6.77 -9.67
CA ASP A 121 16.84 6.18 -11.01
C ASP A 121 16.34 7.08 -12.15
N GLY A 122 16.01 8.35 -11.85
CA GLY A 122 15.38 9.32 -12.76
C GLY A 122 16.34 10.23 -13.50
#